data_AF-A0A8T7KA74-F1
#
_entry.id   AF-A0A8T7KA74-F1
#
_cell.length_a   1.000
_cell.length_b   1.000
_cell.length_c   1.000
_cell.angle_alpha   90.00
_cell.angle_beta   90.00
_cell.angle_gamma   90.00
#
_symmetry.space_group_name_H-M   'P 1'
#
loop_
_entity.id
_entity.type
_entity.pdbx_description
1 polymer ?
#
loop_
_entity_poly.entity_id
_entity_poly.type
_entity_poly.pdbx_seq_one_letter_code
_entity_poly.pdbx_strand_id
1 'polypeptide(L)'
;MGAFEKFIDLLKQTETMRALLDALEREPAKLLATICREYEETKKAVPDHHLNLAGYFGEAILRALVSANLITKEREDRFSLYGYKPTELGIKYYKAMLEEKKI
;
A
#
# COMPACT_ATOMS: atom_id res chain seq x y z
N MET A 1 -4.28 2.72 34.72
CA MET A 1 -4.20 3.48 33.46
C MET A 1 -4.06 4.95 33.77
N GLY A 2 -3.05 5.62 33.20
CA GLY A 2 -2.80 7.04 33.34
C GLY A 2 -3.66 7.89 32.40
N ALA A 3 -3.44 9.20 32.41
CA ALA A 3 -4.20 10.14 31.60
C ALA A 3 -3.99 9.94 30.09
N PHE A 4 -2.77 9.56 29.69
CA PHE A 4 -2.43 9.28 28.30
C PHE A 4 -3.21 8.08 27.74
N GLU A 5 -3.24 6.96 28.46
CA GLU A 5 -3.98 5.76 28.01
C GLU A 5 -5.47 6.06 27.86
N LYS A 6 -6.06 6.76 28.84
CA LYS A 6 -7.47 7.17 28.78
C LYS A 6 -7.78 8.07 27.58
N PHE A 7 -6.86 8.99 27.24
CA PHE A 7 -6.99 9.85 26.05
C PHE A 7 -6.95 9.04 24.75
N ILE A 8 -6.00 8.11 24.63
CA ILE A 8 -5.88 7.23 23.46
C ILE A 8 -7.11 6.33 23.32
N ASP A 9 -7.61 5.77 24.43
CA ASP A 9 -8.79 4.91 24.42
C ASP A 9 -10.04 5.68 23.96
N LEU A 10 -10.19 6.93 24.39
CA LEU A 10 -11.28 7.80 23.91
C LEU A 10 -11.15 8.09 22.41
N LEU A 11 -9.95 8.41 21.92
CA LEU A 11 -9.73 8.66 20.50
C LEU A 11 -10.02 7.44 19.62
N LYS A 12 -9.60 6.23 20.05
CA LYS A 12 -9.82 4.96 19.31
C LYS A 12 -11.31 4.59 19.20
N GLN A 13 -12.18 5.17 20.03
CA GLN A 13 -13.62 4.96 19.93
C GLN A 13 -14.28 5.80 18.83
N THR A 14 -13.62 6.86 18.36
CA THR A 14 -14.15 7.70 17.27
C THR A 14 -14.23 6.93 15.96
N GLU A 15 -15.27 7.20 15.17
CA GLU A 15 -15.44 6.60 13.84
C GLU A 15 -14.24 6.90 12.93
N THR A 16 -13.74 8.14 12.95
CA THR A 16 -12.58 8.56 12.17
C THR A 16 -11.33 7.74 12.47
N MET A 17 -11.03 7.49 13.75
CA MET A 17 -9.85 6.70 14.11
C MET A 17 -10.01 5.22 13.72
N ARG A 18 -11.21 4.66 13.84
CA ARG A 18 -11.50 3.30 13.38
C ARG A 18 -11.37 3.18 11.87
N ALA A 19 -11.94 4.12 11.12
CA ALA A 19 -11.81 4.16 9.67
C ALA A 19 -10.35 4.29 9.21
N LEU A 20 -9.53 5.07 9.93
CA LEU A 20 -8.11 5.17 9.65
C LEU A 20 -7.36 3.84 9.90
N LEU A 21 -7.69 3.13 10.99
CA LEU A 21 -7.14 1.80 11.27
C LEU A 21 -7.55 0.78 10.19
N ASP A 22 -8.81 0.81 9.75
CA ASP A 22 -9.28 -0.05 8.66
C ASP A 22 -8.56 0.29 7.33
N ALA A 23 -8.31 1.57 7.06
CA ALA A 23 -7.58 2.03 5.88
C ALA A 23 -6.11 1.57 5.91
N LEU A 24 -5.48 1.54 7.09
CA LEU A 24 -4.11 1.03 7.25
C LEU A 24 -3.97 -0.45 6.84
N GLU A 25 -5.04 -1.23 6.92
CA GLU A 25 -5.06 -2.63 6.48
C GLU A 25 -5.42 -2.75 4.99
N ARG A 26 -6.43 -1.99 4.53
CA ARG A 26 -7.02 -2.16 3.19
C ARG A 26 -6.27 -1.44 2.09
N GLU A 27 -5.78 -0.23 2.34
CA GLU A 27 -5.12 0.58 1.31
C GLU A 27 -3.78 -0.03 0.82
N PRO A 28 -2.94 -0.67 1.68
CA PRO A 28 -1.78 -1.42 1.19
C PRO A 28 -2.14 -2.57 0.24
N ALA A 29 -3.20 -3.30 0.55
CA ALA A 29 -3.67 -4.40 -0.30
C ALA A 29 -4.13 -3.89 -1.67
N LYS A 30 -4.89 -2.78 -1.69
CA LYS A 30 -5.31 -2.12 -2.94
C LYS A 30 -4.12 -1.60 -3.75
N LEU A 31 -3.14 -0.99 -3.10
CA LEU A 31 -1.95 -0.47 -3.78
C LEU A 31 -1.13 -1.60 -4.40
N LEU A 32 -0.91 -2.69 -3.66
CA LEU A 32 -0.24 -3.88 -4.18
C LEU A 32 -1.01 -4.47 -5.37
N ALA A 33 -2.34 -4.56 -5.28
CA ALA A 33 -3.18 -5.05 -6.36
C ALA A 33 -3.09 -4.20 -7.63
N THR A 34 -3.07 -2.87 -7.49
CA THR A 34 -2.86 -1.94 -8.61
C THR A 34 -1.50 -2.16 -9.27
N ILE A 35 -0.42 -2.26 -8.49
CA ILE A 35 0.92 -2.50 -9.01
C ILE A 35 1.00 -3.86 -9.73
N CYS A 36 0.49 -4.92 -9.12
CA CYS A 36 0.52 -6.27 -9.70
C CYS A 36 -0.27 -6.33 -11.02
N ARG A 37 -1.50 -5.80 -11.03
CA ARG A 37 -2.36 -5.82 -12.23
C ARG A 37 -1.72 -5.06 -13.39
N GLU A 38 -1.24 -3.84 -13.15
CA GLU A 38 -0.62 -3.03 -14.21
C GLU A 38 0.69 -3.67 -14.69
N TYR A 39 1.49 -4.24 -13.78
CA TYR A 39 2.67 -5.01 -14.15
C TYR A 39 2.32 -6.26 -14.95
N GLU A 40 1.24 -6.98 -14.61
CA GLU A 40 0.78 -8.16 -15.34
C GLU A 40 0.36 -7.81 -16.77
N GLU A 41 -0.29 -6.67 -16.97
CA GLU A 41 -0.73 -6.16 -18.27
C GLU A 41 0.43 -5.64 -19.14
N THR A 42 1.36 -4.89 -18.55
CA THR A 42 2.40 -4.16 -19.31
C THR A 42 3.77 -4.84 -19.33
N LYS A 43 4.03 -5.71 -18.34
CA LYS A 43 5.36 -6.26 -18.01
C LYS A 43 6.45 -5.20 -17.77
N LYS A 44 6.04 -3.98 -17.40
CA LYS A 44 6.91 -2.84 -17.11
C LYS A 44 6.72 -2.38 -15.67
N ALA A 45 7.73 -1.72 -15.11
CA ALA A 45 7.57 -1.06 -13.82
C ALA A 45 6.42 -0.04 -13.88
N VAL A 46 5.65 0.03 -12.80
CA VAL A 46 4.54 0.97 -12.65
C VAL A 46 5.09 2.32 -12.21
N PRO A 47 4.92 3.40 -13.01
CA PRO A 47 5.37 4.73 -12.65
C PRO A 47 4.68 5.28 -11.40
N ASP A 48 5.43 6.01 -10.58
CA ASP A 48 4.93 6.68 -9.36
C ASP A 48 3.64 7.50 -9.56
N HIS A 49 3.51 8.24 -10.65
CA HIS A 49 2.35 9.06 -10.96
C HIS A 49 1.10 8.26 -11.38
N HIS A 50 1.23 6.95 -11.65
CA HIS A 50 0.06 6.07 -11.85
C HIS A 50 -0.56 5.61 -10.52
N LEU A 51 0.20 5.68 -9.41
CA LEU A 51 -0.20 5.13 -8.12
C LEU A 51 -1.19 6.02 -7.33
N ASN A 52 -1.54 7.20 -7.84
CA ASN A 52 -2.46 8.17 -7.20
C ASN A 52 -2.18 8.35 -5.68
N LEU A 53 -0.91 8.44 -5.31
CA LEU A 53 -0.50 8.56 -3.91
C LEU A 53 -0.83 9.97 -3.41
N ALA A 54 -1.76 10.08 -2.46
CA ALA A 54 -2.11 11.36 -1.85
C ALA A 54 -1.49 11.50 -0.45
N GLY A 55 -0.59 12.49 -0.31
CA GLY A 55 0.00 12.88 0.97
C GLY A 55 0.86 11.81 1.64
N TYR A 56 1.19 12.05 2.91
CA TYR A 56 2.07 11.19 3.71
C TYR A 56 1.60 9.73 3.78
N PHE A 57 0.29 9.51 3.82
CA PHE A 57 -0.28 8.17 3.98
C PHE A 57 0.04 7.26 2.79
N GLY A 58 -0.15 7.74 1.56
CA GLY A 58 0.20 6.98 0.36
C GLY A 58 1.69 6.64 0.29
N GLU A 59 2.55 7.61 0.63
CA GLU A 59 4.00 7.38 0.69
C GLU A 59 4.40 6.36 1.75
N ALA A 60 3.77 6.41 2.93
CA ALA A 60 4.05 5.49 4.03
C ALA A 60 3.68 4.04 3.64
N ILE A 61 2.53 3.85 2.99
CA ILE A 61 2.11 2.53 2.47
C ILE A 61 3.11 2.01 1.44
N LEU A 62 3.51 2.84 0.49
CA LEU A 62 4.48 2.45 -0.53
C LEU A 62 5.81 2.02 0.08
N ARG A 63 6.30 2.77 1.08
CA ARG A 63 7.51 2.41 1.85
C ARG A 63 7.33 1.11 2.64
N ALA A 64 6.15 0.86 3.19
CA ALA A 64 5.85 -0.39 3.89
C ALA A 64 5.90 -1.58 2.92
N LEU A 65 5.30 -1.47 1.73
CA LEU A 65 5.35 -2.53 0.71
C LEU A 65 6.78 -2.84 0.24
N VAL A 66 7.60 -1.80 0.04
CA VAL A 66 9.02 -1.95 -0.28
C VAL A 66 9.77 -2.63 0.87
N SER A 67 9.58 -2.18 2.10
CA SER A 67 10.26 -2.72 3.29
C SER A 67 9.88 -4.17 3.57
N ALA A 68 8.65 -4.57 3.24
CA ALA A 68 8.18 -5.95 3.32
C ALA A 68 8.61 -6.82 2.13
N ASN A 69 9.40 -6.29 1.18
CA ASN A 69 9.83 -6.98 -0.04
C ASN A 69 8.66 -7.48 -0.90
N LEU A 70 7.52 -6.79 -0.90
CA LEU A 70 6.37 -7.10 -1.77
C LEU A 70 6.49 -6.41 -3.12
N ILE A 71 7.16 -5.27 -3.16
CA ILE A 71 7.51 -4.54 -4.37
C ILE A 71 8.97 -4.09 -4.30
N THR A 72 9.59 -3.90 -5.47
CA THR A 72 10.87 -3.21 -5.62
C THR A 72 10.63 -1.78 -6.07
N LYS A 73 11.56 -0.90 -5.73
CA LYS A 73 11.58 0.50 -6.14
C LYS A 73 12.84 0.75 -6.94
N GLU A 74 12.67 1.13 -8.20
CA GLU A 74 13.78 1.46 -9.11
C GLU A 74 13.70 2.94 -9.49
N ARG A 75 14.86 3.58 -9.70
CA ARG A 75 14.88 4.90 -10.34
C ARG A 75 14.53 4.70 -11.81
N GLU A 76 13.59 5.50 -12.29
CA GLU A 76 13.28 5.57 -13.71
C GLU A 76 13.80 6.87 -14.33
N ASP A 77 13.73 6.94 -15.67
CA ASP A 77 14.18 8.09 -16.45
C ASP A 77 13.02 8.85 -17.11
N ARG A 78 13.29 10.11 -17.44
CA ARG A 78 12.52 11.05 -18.29
C ARG A 78 11.09 11.42 -17.90
N PHE A 79 10.26 10.50 -17.40
CA PHE A 79 8.81 10.71 -17.22
C PHE A 79 8.28 10.34 -15.82
N SER A 80 9.09 9.70 -14.99
CA SER A 80 8.76 9.28 -13.62
C SER A 80 9.97 9.43 -12.71
N LEU A 81 9.78 9.65 -11.40
CA LEU A 81 10.90 9.66 -10.46
C LEU A 81 11.29 8.22 -10.08
N TYR A 82 10.28 7.36 -9.95
CA TYR A 82 10.44 5.96 -9.59
C TYR A 82 9.45 5.06 -10.31
N GLY A 83 9.90 3.84 -10.59
CA GLY A 83 9.08 2.73 -11.04
C GLY A 83 9.00 1.63 -9.97
N TYR A 84 7.85 0.97 -9.89
CA TYR A 84 7.59 -0.10 -8.93
C TYR A 84 7.26 -1.41 -9.62
N LYS A 85 7.90 -2.49 -9.20
CA LYS A 85 7.63 -3.85 -9.72
C LYS A 85 7.26 -4.78 -8.58
N PRO A 86 6.25 -5.65 -8.74
CA PRO A 86 5.96 -6.66 -7.73
C PRO A 86 7.10 -7.68 -7.68
N THR A 87 7.42 -8.15 -6.48
CA THR A 87 8.31 -9.30 -6.30
C THR A 87 7.51 -10.60 -6.46
N GLU A 88 8.20 -11.74 -6.49
CA GLU A 88 7.52 -13.05 -6.44
C GLU A 88 6.62 -13.17 -5.20
N LEU A 89 7.06 -12.63 -4.07
CA LEU A 89 6.29 -12.60 -2.83
C LEU A 89 5.05 -11.70 -2.95
N GLY A 90 5.20 -10.52 -3.56
CA GLY A 90 4.08 -9.62 -3.83
C GLY A 90 3.02 -10.26 -4.72
N ILE A 91 3.45 -10.92 -5.80
CA ILE A 91 2.53 -11.65 -6.71
C ILE A 91 1.83 -12.79 -5.97
N LYS A 92 2.55 -13.54 -5.12
CA LYS A 92 1.97 -14.63 -4.32
C LYS A 92 0.82 -14.13 -3.43
N TYR A 93 1.04 -13.05 -2.68
CA TYR A 93 -0.01 -12.48 -1.81
C TYR A 93 -1.14 -11.85 -2.61
N TYR A 94 -0.83 -11.17 -3.71
CA TYR A 94 -1.85 -10.63 -4.62
C TYR A 94 -2.81 -11.73 -5.10
N LYS A 95 -2.28 -12.85 -5.59
CA LYS A 95 -3.09 -13.98 -6.06
C LYS A 95 -3.92 -14.61 -4.94
N ALA A 96 -3.32 -14.82 -3.75
CA ALA A 96 -4.05 -15.33 -2.61
C ALA A 96 -5.22 -14.42 -2.19
N MET A 97 -5.00 -13.10 -2.14
CA MET A 97 -6.06 -12.14 -1.79
C MET A 97 -7.18 -12.07 -2.85
N LEU A 98 -6.86 -12.29 -4.14
CA LEU A 98 -7.87 -12.43 -5.20
C LEU A 98 -8.73 -13.69 -5.01
N GLU A 99 -8.11 -14.82 -4.69
CA GLU A 99 -8.82 -16.08 -4.41
C GLU A 99 -9.76 -15.95 -3.19
N GLU A 100 -9.34 -15.19 -2.17
CA GLU A 100 -10.15 -14.85 -1.00
C GLU A 100 -11.25 -13.81 -1.28
N LYS A 101 -11.27 -13.19 -2.47
CA LYS A 101 -12.17 -12.09 -2.85
C LYS A 101 -12.06 -10.88 -1.90
N LYS A 102 -10.85 -10.59 -1.44
CA LYS A 102 -10.53 -9.48 -0.53
C LYS A 102 -10.06 -8.22 -1.27
N ILE A 103 -9.69 -8.36 -2.54
CA ILE A 103 -9.32 -7.31 -3.48
C ILE A 103 -9.94 -7.56 -4.85
#